data_AF-A0A397EY16-F1
#
_entry.id   AF-A0A397EY16-F1
#
_cell.length_a   1.000
_cell.length_b   1.000
_cell.length_c   1.000
_cell.angle_alpha   90.00
_cell.angle_beta   90.00
_cell.angle_gamma   90.00
#
_symmetry.space_group_name_H-M   'P 1'
#
loop_
_entity.id
_entity.type
_entity.pdbx_description
1 polymer ?
#
loop_
_entity_poly.entity_id
_entity_poly.type
_entity_poly.pdbx_seq_one_letter_code
_entity_poly.pdbx_strand_id
1 'polypeptide(L)'
;DSDLTKQLRRQVIGMLGRANDDAVIAEASRRFQQSMHENTVLPSDFRADVFRLHITTTSEPELAFAHLTQLYHASSTEPDVKLEIVYAMGLFPQPLVKQRVLEWGLQNVRPQDMSMPFAGVAATAAGASVAWAYVQANWDLLNAQYPNPRLVGRILNASIRALKTDTDATDVETFLLPRQHAAYSRSVEETLESIRIKHVVATRDAPRLRQWLE
;
A
#
# COMPACT_ATOMS: atom_id res chain seq x y z
N ASP A 1 -14.44 -13.81 -24.97
CA ASP A 1 -15.05 -13.48 -23.66
C ASP A 1 -15.83 -12.19 -23.72
N SER A 2 -17.01 -12.17 -23.11
CA SER A 2 -17.74 -10.93 -22.83
C SER A 2 -16.98 -10.11 -21.77
N ASP A 3 -17.26 -8.81 -21.70
CA ASP A 3 -16.64 -7.93 -20.68
C ASP A 3 -16.99 -8.39 -19.24
N LEU A 4 -18.23 -8.84 -19.04
CA LEU A 4 -18.69 -9.39 -17.75
C LEU A 4 -17.90 -10.63 -17.32
N THR A 5 -17.56 -11.52 -18.26
CA THR A 5 -16.73 -12.70 -17.94
C THR A 5 -15.32 -12.29 -17.51
N LYS A 6 -14.73 -11.26 -18.13
CA LYS A 6 -13.41 -10.74 -17.73
C LYS A 6 -13.46 -10.10 -16.34
N GLN A 7 -14.51 -9.33 -16.04
CA GLN A 7 -14.71 -8.74 -14.72
C GLN A 7 -14.87 -9.81 -13.63
N LEU A 8 -15.72 -10.81 -13.86
CA LEU A 8 -15.92 -11.90 -12.92
C LEU A 8 -14.62 -12.68 -12.67
N ARG A 9 -13.86 -12.99 -13.72
CA ARG A 9 -12.56 -13.69 -13.59
C ARG A 9 -11.60 -12.92 -12.69
N ARG A 10 -11.48 -11.61 -12.87
CA ARG A 10 -10.63 -10.75 -12.01
C ARG A 10 -11.07 -10.80 -10.55
N GLN A 11 -12.38 -10.71 -10.30
CA GLN A 11 -12.91 -10.80 -8.93
C GLN A 11 -12.60 -12.15 -8.29
N VAL A 12 -12.84 -13.26 -9.00
CA VAL A 12 -12.60 -14.62 -8.50
C VAL A 12 -11.11 -14.85 -8.21
N ILE A 13 -10.20 -14.48 -9.13
CA ILE A 13 -8.75 -14.57 -8.91
C ILE A 13 -8.34 -13.73 -7.70
N GLY A 14 -8.85 -12.50 -7.61
CA GLY A 14 -8.59 -11.60 -6.48
C GLY A 14 -9.06 -12.17 -5.14
N MET A 15 -10.20 -12.88 -5.12
CA MET A 15 -10.75 -13.58 -3.95
C MET A 15 -9.91 -14.80 -3.56
N LEU A 16 -9.65 -15.70 -4.49
CA LEU A 16 -8.81 -16.90 -4.26
C LEU A 16 -7.41 -16.52 -3.78
N GLY A 17 -6.84 -15.48 -4.39
CA GLY A 17 -5.56 -14.94 -3.96
C GLY A 17 -5.58 -14.36 -2.54
N ARG A 18 -6.69 -13.77 -2.08
CA ARG A 18 -6.84 -13.33 -0.68
C ARG A 18 -7.07 -14.49 0.28
N ALA A 19 -7.61 -15.61 -0.22
CA ALA A 19 -7.80 -16.84 0.51
C ALA A 19 -6.54 -17.72 0.56
N ASN A 20 -5.41 -17.24 -0.01
CA ASN A 20 -4.16 -17.98 -0.13
C ASN A 20 -4.30 -19.32 -0.87
N ASP A 21 -5.07 -19.35 -1.97
CA ASP A 21 -5.13 -20.51 -2.84
C ASP A 21 -3.75 -20.77 -3.51
N ASP A 22 -3.18 -21.94 -3.25
CA ASP A 22 -1.82 -22.31 -3.70
C ASP A 22 -1.68 -22.29 -5.23
N ALA A 23 -2.71 -22.73 -5.96
CA ALA A 23 -2.66 -22.78 -7.43
C ALA A 23 -2.65 -21.37 -8.03
N VAL A 24 -3.45 -20.46 -7.45
CA VAL A 24 -3.48 -19.05 -7.87
C VAL A 24 -2.18 -18.34 -7.52
N ILE A 25 -1.59 -18.60 -6.35
CA ILE A 25 -0.29 -18.05 -5.96
C ILE A 25 0.82 -18.55 -6.90
N ALA A 26 0.83 -19.85 -7.21
CA ALA A 26 1.81 -20.44 -8.11
C ALA A 26 1.74 -19.84 -9.51
N GLU A 27 0.54 -19.69 -10.08
CA GLU A 27 0.37 -19.09 -11.40
C GLU A 27 0.71 -17.59 -11.41
N ALA A 28 0.37 -16.85 -10.35
CA ALA A 28 0.81 -15.46 -10.22
C ALA A 28 2.33 -15.34 -10.18
N SER A 29 3.01 -16.19 -9.40
CA SER A 29 4.47 -16.20 -9.33
C SER A 29 5.11 -16.58 -10.65
N ARG A 30 4.58 -17.59 -11.35
CA ARG A 30 5.05 -17.97 -12.69
C ARG A 30 4.96 -16.81 -13.68
N ARG A 31 3.84 -16.06 -13.68
CA ARG A 31 3.65 -14.89 -14.55
C ARG A 31 4.60 -13.74 -14.19
N PHE A 32 4.82 -13.51 -12.89
CA PHE A 32 5.77 -12.49 -12.44
C PHE A 32 7.19 -12.83 -12.91
N GLN A 33 7.63 -14.07 -12.72
CA GLN A 33 8.93 -14.57 -13.18
C GLN A 33 9.06 -14.48 -14.70
N GLN A 34 8.01 -14.80 -15.46
CA GLN A 34 8.00 -14.61 -16.90
C GLN A 34 8.20 -13.13 -17.29
N SER A 35 7.50 -12.21 -16.62
CA SER A 35 7.71 -10.76 -16.80
C SER A 35 9.13 -10.32 -16.44
N MET A 36 9.77 -10.94 -15.43
CA MET A 36 11.19 -10.70 -15.13
C MET A 36 12.11 -11.14 -16.26
N HIS A 37 11.91 -12.34 -16.80
CA HIS A 37 12.73 -12.87 -17.88
C HIS A 37 12.58 -12.09 -19.18
N GLU A 38 11.35 -11.68 -19.51
CA GLU A 38 11.05 -10.93 -20.74
C GLU A 38 11.29 -9.42 -20.59
N ASN A 39 11.44 -8.93 -19.35
CA ASN A 39 11.44 -7.51 -19.00
C ASN A 39 10.23 -6.75 -19.58
N THR A 40 9.05 -7.36 -19.49
CA THR A 40 7.79 -6.84 -20.05
C THR A 40 6.81 -6.48 -18.94
N VAL A 41 6.03 -5.42 -19.18
CA VAL A 41 4.91 -5.04 -18.32
C VAL A 41 3.78 -6.05 -18.51
N LEU A 42 3.26 -6.58 -17.40
CA LEU A 42 2.11 -7.48 -17.42
C LEU A 42 0.85 -6.76 -17.96
N PRO A 43 -0.02 -7.46 -18.70
CA PRO A 43 -1.32 -6.94 -19.11
C PRO A 43 -2.15 -6.40 -17.95
N SER A 44 -2.83 -5.28 -18.18
CA SER A 44 -3.61 -4.55 -17.15
C SER A 44 -4.68 -5.40 -16.48
N ASP A 45 -5.24 -6.38 -17.18
CA ASP A 45 -6.31 -7.26 -16.67
C ASP A 45 -5.92 -8.03 -15.40
N PHE A 46 -4.64 -8.35 -15.21
CA PHE A 46 -4.18 -9.17 -14.08
C PHE A 46 -2.90 -8.69 -13.41
N ARG A 47 -2.28 -7.61 -13.90
CA ARG A 47 -1.03 -7.06 -13.38
C ARG A 47 -1.09 -6.80 -11.88
N ALA A 48 -2.11 -6.11 -11.39
CA ALA A 48 -2.25 -5.78 -9.97
C ALA A 48 -2.36 -7.03 -9.07
N ASP A 49 -3.13 -8.04 -9.49
CA ASP A 49 -3.28 -9.29 -8.74
C ASP A 49 -1.98 -10.11 -8.76
N VAL A 50 -1.33 -10.21 -9.92
CA VAL A 50 -0.04 -10.91 -10.05
C VAL A 50 1.02 -10.25 -9.18
N PHE A 51 1.15 -8.93 -9.24
CA PHE A 51 2.08 -8.18 -8.40
C PHE A 51 1.78 -8.43 -6.92
N ARG A 52 0.54 -8.21 -6.47
CA ARG A 52 0.17 -8.41 -5.06
C ARG A 52 0.51 -9.82 -4.59
N LEU A 53 0.10 -10.85 -5.33
CA LEU A 53 0.25 -12.24 -4.92
C LEU A 53 1.72 -12.66 -4.87
N HIS A 54 2.49 -12.34 -5.90
CA HIS A 54 3.91 -12.66 -5.89
C HIS A 54 4.68 -11.89 -4.81
N ILE A 55 4.49 -10.57 -4.70
CA ILE A 55 5.21 -9.72 -3.73
C ILE A 55 4.95 -10.13 -2.28
N THR A 56 3.73 -10.56 -1.97
CA THR A 56 3.36 -10.95 -0.60
C THR A 56 3.84 -12.35 -0.21
N THR A 57 4.23 -13.19 -1.18
CA THR A 57 4.58 -14.61 -0.95
C THR A 57 6.00 -14.98 -1.37
N THR A 58 6.69 -14.11 -2.11
CA THR A 58 8.03 -14.39 -2.66
C THR A 58 9.08 -14.60 -1.56
N SER A 59 9.94 -15.59 -1.76
CA SER A 59 11.16 -15.80 -0.97
C SER A 59 12.34 -14.94 -1.45
N GLU A 60 12.18 -14.20 -2.56
CA GLU A 60 13.24 -13.42 -3.20
C GLU A 60 12.84 -11.94 -3.31
N PRO A 61 12.59 -11.23 -2.20
CA PRO A 61 12.07 -9.87 -2.21
C PRO A 61 13.02 -8.88 -2.91
N GLU A 62 14.33 -9.12 -2.85
CA GLU A 62 15.34 -8.28 -3.50
C GLU A 62 15.24 -8.34 -5.03
N LEU A 63 15.04 -9.54 -5.60
CA LEU A 63 14.87 -9.72 -7.04
C LEU A 63 13.56 -9.10 -7.52
N ALA A 64 12.47 -9.30 -6.77
CA ALA A 64 11.19 -8.68 -7.09
C ALA A 64 11.25 -7.15 -7.00
N PHE A 65 11.95 -6.60 -5.99
CA PHE A 65 12.14 -5.16 -5.85
C PHE A 65 12.94 -4.59 -7.03
N ALA A 66 14.05 -5.23 -7.40
CA ALA A 66 14.87 -4.81 -8.54
C ALA A 66 14.11 -4.83 -9.87
N HIS A 67 13.28 -5.86 -10.09
CA HIS A 67 12.44 -5.93 -11.28
C HIS A 67 11.39 -4.80 -11.31
N LEU A 68 10.73 -4.53 -10.19
CA LEU A 68 9.71 -3.49 -10.13
C LEU A 68 10.29 -2.09 -10.33
N THR A 69 11.48 -1.81 -9.82
CA THR A 69 12.15 -0.53 -10.09
C THR A 69 12.55 -0.42 -11.57
N GLN A 70 13.05 -1.49 -12.17
CA GLN A 70 13.34 -1.55 -13.60
C GLN A 70 12.09 -1.29 -14.44
N LEU A 71 10.98 -1.97 -14.16
CA LEU A 71 9.70 -1.74 -14.84
C LEU A 71 9.21 -0.30 -14.65
N TYR A 72 9.33 0.25 -13.44
CA TYR A 72 8.96 1.64 -13.18
C TYR A 72 9.70 2.61 -14.10
N HIS A 73 11.03 2.45 -14.23
CA HIS A 73 11.83 3.32 -15.10
C HIS A 73 11.51 3.10 -16.59
N ALA A 74 11.21 1.87 -17.00
CA ALA A 74 10.83 1.54 -18.37
C ALA A 74 9.46 2.14 -18.77
N SER A 75 8.48 2.18 -17.85
CA SER A 75 7.12 2.69 -18.07
C SER A 75 7.02 4.23 -18.06
N SER A 76 7.98 4.93 -18.66
CA SER A 76 8.05 6.40 -18.65
C SER A 76 6.84 7.10 -19.30
N THR A 77 6.22 6.47 -20.30
CA THR A 77 5.05 6.98 -21.03
C THR A 77 3.72 6.46 -20.49
N GLU A 78 3.72 5.66 -19.42
CA GLU A 78 2.53 5.01 -18.86
C GLU A 78 2.36 5.38 -17.37
N PRO A 79 1.83 6.57 -17.04
CA PRO A 79 1.68 7.03 -15.66
C PRO A 79 0.89 6.08 -14.75
N ASP A 80 -0.17 5.47 -15.27
CA ASP A 80 -1.02 4.56 -14.49
C ASP A 80 -0.27 3.28 -14.11
N VAL A 81 0.52 2.73 -15.03
CA VAL A 81 1.40 1.58 -14.78
C VAL A 81 2.42 1.91 -13.70
N LYS A 82 3.02 3.11 -13.74
CA LYS A 82 3.93 3.59 -12.70
C LYS A 82 3.27 3.64 -11.32
N LEU A 83 2.05 4.16 -11.22
CA LEU A 83 1.33 4.22 -9.94
C LEU A 83 1.03 2.82 -9.40
N GLU A 84 0.61 1.89 -10.26
CA GLU A 84 0.38 0.50 -9.88
C GLU A 84 1.65 -0.21 -9.39
N ILE A 85 2.77 -0.04 -10.09
CA ILE A 85 4.07 -0.60 -9.71
C ILE A 85 4.48 -0.06 -8.34
N VAL A 86 4.42 1.26 -8.15
CA VAL A 86 4.82 1.90 -6.90
C VAL A 86 3.93 1.47 -5.72
N TYR A 87 2.62 1.35 -5.94
CA TYR A 87 1.73 0.79 -4.93
C TYR A 87 2.10 -0.65 -4.60
N ALA A 88 2.33 -1.47 -5.61
CA ALA A 88 2.68 -2.88 -5.47
C ALA A 88 3.99 -3.07 -4.70
N MET A 89 5.01 -2.25 -4.95
CA MET A 89 6.26 -2.25 -4.19
C MET A 89 6.00 -2.08 -2.68
N GLY A 90 5.01 -1.27 -2.28
CA GLY A 90 4.69 -1.13 -0.85
C GLY A 90 4.13 -2.40 -0.19
N LEU A 91 3.70 -3.40 -0.97
CA LEU A 91 3.04 -4.61 -0.47
C LEU A 91 4.02 -5.66 0.07
N PHE A 92 5.33 -5.48 -0.06
CA PHE A 92 6.32 -6.39 0.56
C PHE A 92 6.01 -6.58 2.05
N PRO A 93 6.03 -7.81 2.58
CA PRO A 93 5.70 -8.05 3.98
C PRO A 93 6.82 -7.63 4.94
N GLN A 94 8.08 -7.61 4.47
CA GLN A 94 9.24 -7.30 5.32
C GLN A 94 9.29 -5.79 5.66
N PRO A 95 9.34 -5.40 6.94
CA PRO A 95 9.40 -3.98 7.35
C PRO A 95 10.59 -3.21 6.76
N LEU A 96 11.77 -3.84 6.69
CA LEU A 96 12.96 -3.21 6.11
C LEU A 96 12.80 -2.93 4.62
N VAL A 97 12.17 -3.84 3.87
CA VAL A 97 11.90 -3.63 2.44
C VAL A 97 10.85 -2.52 2.27
N LYS A 98 9.80 -2.50 3.10
CA LYS A 98 8.82 -1.40 3.12
C LYS A 98 9.48 -0.04 3.36
N GLN A 99 10.39 0.07 4.32
CA GLN A 99 11.14 1.31 4.56
C GLN A 99 11.96 1.72 3.32
N ARG A 100 12.67 0.77 2.71
CA ARG A 100 13.43 1.02 1.47
C ARG A 100 12.53 1.46 0.31
N VAL A 101 11.29 0.97 0.23
CA VAL A 101 10.30 1.44 -0.76
C VAL A 101 9.97 2.92 -0.55
N LEU A 102 9.81 3.36 0.69
CA LEU A 102 9.55 4.78 0.99
C LEU A 102 10.76 5.65 0.61
N GLU A 103 11.96 5.24 1.00
CA GLU A 103 13.22 5.94 0.68
C GLU A 103 13.44 6.04 -0.83
N TRP A 104 13.28 4.92 -1.55
CA TRP A 104 13.35 4.89 -3.01
C TRP A 104 12.26 5.78 -3.63
N GLY A 105 11.05 5.76 -3.06
CA GLY A 105 9.93 6.59 -3.48
C GLY A 105 10.25 8.08 -3.41
N LEU A 106 10.81 8.55 -2.30
CA LEU A 106 11.19 9.97 -2.14
C LEU A 106 12.20 10.46 -3.20
N GLN A 107 13.02 9.56 -3.75
CA GLN A 107 14.04 9.88 -4.75
C GLN A 107 13.52 9.79 -6.18
N ASN A 108 12.59 8.87 -6.46
CA ASN A 108 12.24 8.47 -7.82
C ASN A 108 10.79 8.81 -8.22
N VAL A 109 9.88 8.95 -7.25
CA VAL A 109 8.46 9.19 -7.49
C VAL A 109 8.19 10.68 -7.58
N ARG A 110 7.38 11.08 -8.57
CA ARG A 110 7.01 12.49 -8.77
C ARG A 110 6.23 13.00 -7.56
N PRO A 111 6.42 14.27 -7.14
CA PRO A 111 5.75 14.80 -5.95
C PRO A 111 4.23 14.60 -5.92
N GLN A 112 3.53 14.81 -7.05
CA GLN A 112 2.07 14.65 -7.09
C GLN A 112 1.58 13.22 -6.78
N ASP A 113 2.43 12.22 -7.03
CA ASP A 113 2.17 10.78 -6.90
C ASP A 113 2.70 10.21 -5.58
N MET A 114 3.38 11.02 -4.76
CA MET A 114 4.16 10.56 -3.60
C MET A 114 3.31 9.91 -2.50
N SER A 115 1.98 10.10 -2.48
CA SER A 115 1.12 9.34 -1.55
C SER A 115 1.04 7.85 -1.87
N MET A 116 1.40 7.41 -3.08
CA MET A 116 1.24 6.01 -3.52
C MET A 116 2.16 5.00 -2.83
N PRO A 117 3.49 5.24 -2.69
CA PRO A 117 4.35 4.37 -1.90
C PRO A 117 3.82 4.16 -0.48
N PHE A 118 3.40 5.26 0.18
CA PHE A 118 2.85 5.21 1.54
C PHE A 118 1.54 4.42 1.59
N ALA A 119 0.65 4.61 0.61
CA ALA A 119 -0.60 3.85 0.52
C ALA A 119 -0.36 2.35 0.32
N GLY A 120 0.66 1.96 -0.45
CA GLY A 120 1.06 0.57 -0.62
C GLY A 120 1.66 -0.01 0.67
N VAL A 121 2.59 0.72 1.29
CA VAL A 121 3.22 0.30 2.55
C VAL A 121 2.16 0.11 3.64
N ALA A 122 1.23 1.06 3.77
CA ALA A 122 0.14 1.07 4.73
C ALA A 122 -1.09 0.26 4.32
N ALA A 123 -1.00 -0.65 3.34
CA ALA A 123 -2.12 -1.49 2.92
C ALA A 123 -2.59 -2.47 4.03
N THR A 124 -1.75 -2.75 5.02
CA THR A 124 -2.06 -3.58 6.20
C THR A 124 -1.82 -2.79 7.48
N ALA A 125 -2.38 -3.23 8.61
CA ALA A 125 -2.15 -2.58 9.91
C ALA A 125 -0.66 -2.57 10.29
N ALA A 126 0.03 -3.70 10.13
CA ALA A 126 1.47 -3.79 10.39
C ALA A 126 2.28 -2.86 9.45
N GLY A 127 1.87 -2.77 8.18
CA GLY A 127 2.47 -1.85 7.23
C GLY A 127 2.19 -0.38 7.55
N ALA A 128 1.01 -0.05 8.07
CA ALA A 128 0.66 1.29 8.51
C ALA A 128 1.50 1.72 9.71
N SER A 129 1.81 0.82 10.65
CA SER A 129 2.77 1.10 11.72
C SER A 129 4.16 1.46 11.17
N VAL A 130 4.63 0.77 10.11
CA VAL A 130 5.90 1.09 9.44
C VAL A 130 5.84 2.46 8.75
N ALA A 131 4.78 2.72 7.97
CA ALA A 131 4.61 4.01 7.29
C ALA A 131 4.50 5.18 8.29
N TRP A 132 3.74 4.97 9.38
CA TRP A 132 3.55 5.96 10.42
C TRP A 132 4.86 6.30 11.15
N ALA A 133 5.60 5.27 11.58
CA ALA A 133 6.91 5.46 12.19
C ALA A 133 7.87 6.20 11.25
N TYR A 134 7.83 5.90 9.95
CA TYR A 134 8.62 6.62 8.95
C TYR A 134 8.23 8.10 8.85
N VAL A 135 6.93 8.42 8.84
CA VAL A 135 6.43 9.80 8.81
C VAL A 135 6.86 10.55 10.07
N GLN A 136 6.78 9.93 11.25
CA GLN A 136 7.22 10.55 12.51
C GLN A 136 8.73 10.87 12.48
N ALA A 137 9.55 9.91 12.06
CA ALA A 137 11.01 10.05 12.01
C ALA A 137 11.49 11.05 10.95
N ASN A 138 10.74 11.22 9.86
CA ASN A 138 11.15 12.03 8.71
C ASN A 138 10.25 13.25 8.49
N TRP A 139 9.52 13.69 9.51
CA TRP A 139 8.51 14.75 9.37
C TRP A 139 9.08 16.03 8.76
N ASP A 140 10.22 16.51 9.28
CA ASP A 140 10.84 17.75 8.81
C ASP A 140 11.39 17.59 7.38
N LEU A 141 11.97 16.43 7.07
CA LEU A 141 12.42 16.08 5.72
C LEU A 141 11.24 16.12 4.72
N LEU A 142 10.12 15.47 5.06
CA LEU A 142 8.93 15.43 4.20
C LEU A 142 8.36 16.84 3.96
N ASN A 143 8.33 17.70 4.97
CA ASN A 143 7.85 19.08 4.82
C ASN A 143 8.83 19.95 4.01
N ALA A 144 10.14 19.76 4.17
CA ALA A 144 11.15 20.45 3.39
C ALA A 144 11.12 20.03 1.91
N GLN A 145 10.98 18.72 1.65
CA GLN A 145 10.93 18.17 0.30
C GLN A 145 9.60 18.47 -0.41
N TYR A 146 8.50 18.56 0.33
CA TYR A 146 7.17 18.83 -0.20
C TYR A 146 6.56 20.11 0.42
N PRO A 147 6.97 21.30 -0.05
CA PRO A 147 6.49 22.58 0.50
C PRO A 147 4.98 22.79 0.40
N ASN A 148 4.28 22.01 -0.43
CA ASN A 148 2.82 22.02 -0.50
C ASN A 148 2.22 21.21 0.67
N PRO A 149 1.59 21.86 1.67
CA PRO A 149 1.10 21.17 2.86
C PRO A 149 0.00 20.15 2.53
N ARG A 150 -0.76 20.35 1.45
CA ARG A 150 -1.79 19.38 1.01
C ARG A 150 -1.19 18.05 0.59
N LEU A 151 0.04 18.05 0.04
CA LEU A 151 0.73 16.81 -0.34
C LEU A 151 1.23 16.06 0.90
N VAL A 152 1.82 16.76 1.86
CA VAL A 152 2.21 16.17 3.16
C VAL A 152 0.99 15.58 3.87
N GLY A 153 -0.14 16.30 3.84
CA GLY A 153 -1.41 15.78 4.35
C GLY A 153 -1.90 14.51 3.65
N ARG A 154 -1.70 14.36 2.34
CA ARG A 154 -2.01 13.13 1.61
C ARG A 154 -1.09 11.98 2.00
N ILE A 155 0.21 12.24 2.18
CA ILE A 155 1.20 11.25 2.66
C ILE A 155 0.83 10.78 4.07
N LEU A 156 0.54 11.71 4.99
CA LEU A 156 0.10 11.42 6.34
C LEU A 156 -1.15 10.54 6.35
N ASN A 157 -2.22 10.95 5.66
CA ASN A 157 -3.46 10.18 5.59
C ASN A 157 -3.25 8.78 4.97
N ALA A 158 -2.44 8.67 3.92
CA ALA A 158 -2.10 7.38 3.32
C ALA A 158 -1.40 6.45 4.32
N SER A 159 -0.55 7.00 5.19
CA SER A 159 0.25 6.24 6.16
C SER A 159 -0.56 5.71 7.34
N ILE A 160 -1.56 6.46 7.80
CA ILE A 160 -2.30 6.14 9.04
C ILE A 160 -3.63 5.41 8.78
N ARG A 161 -4.16 5.42 7.55
CA ARG A 161 -5.53 4.94 7.26
C ARG A 161 -5.82 3.51 7.68
N ALA A 162 -4.82 2.62 7.72
CA ALA A 162 -5.00 1.21 8.10
C ALA A 162 -4.67 0.89 9.57
N LEU A 163 -4.35 1.91 10.39
CA LEU A 163 -4.30 1.78 11.85
C LEU A 163 -5.69 1.39 12.39
N LYS A 164 -5.73 0.77 13.57
CA LYS A 164 -6.92 0.04 14.03
C LYS A 164 -7.30 0.26 15.49
N THR A 165 -6.51 0.98 16.26
CA THR A 165 -6.74 1.16 17.69
C THR A 165 -7.01 2.61 18.03
N ASP A 166 -7.74 2.85 19.13
CA ASP A 166 -7.92 4.20 19.65
C ASP A 166 -6.58 4.81 20.08
N THR A 167 -5.68 4.00 20.66
CA THR A 167 -4.30 4.38 20.97
C THR A 167 -3.55 4.90 19.75
N ASP A 168 -3.69 4.24 18.58
CA ASP A 168 -3.08 4.71 17.33
C ASP A 168 -3.60 6.10 16.95
N ALA A 169 -4.91 6.34 17.10
CA ALA A 169 -5.51 7.64 16.81
C ALA A 169 -5.00 8.72 17.77
N THR A 170 -4.93 8.43 19.07
CA THR A 170 -4.39 9.35 20.09
C THR A 170 -2.92 9.66 19.88
N ASP A 171 -2.11 8.69 19.46
CA ASP A 171 -0.69 8.93 19.13
C ASP A 171 -0.54 9.90 17.95
N VAL A 172 -1.33 9.70 16.88
CA VAL A 172 -1.34 10.61 15.73
C VAL A 172 -1.80 12.01 16.13
N GLU A 173 -2.85 12.14 16.93
CA GLU A 173 -3.32 13.45 17.42
C GLU A 173 -2.23 14.16 18.22
N THR A 174 -1.60 13.44 19.16
CA THR A 174 -0.55 13.98 20.02
C THR A 174 0.65 14.44 19.19
N PHE A 175 1.07 13.64 18.22
CA PHE A 175 2.16 14.01 17.32
C PHE A 175 1.85 15.28 16.51
N LEU A 176 0.58 15.44 16.10
CA LEU A 176 0.14 16.54 15.27
C LEU A 176 -0.18 17.83 16.04
N LEU A 177 -0.38 17.79 17.36
CA LEU A 177 -0.66 18.99 18.18
C LEU A 177 0.25 20.20 17.85
N PRO A 178 1.60 20.06 17.84
CA PRO A 178 2.49 21.17 17.46
C PRO A 178 2.67 21.33 15.93
N ARG A 179 2.07 20.47 15.12
CA ARG A 179 2.31 20.34 13.67
C ARG A 179 1.04 20.56 12.82
N GLN A 180 -0.05 21.02 13.42
CA GLN A 180 -1.33 21.15 12.72
C GLN A 180 -1.23 22.14 11.55
N HIS A 181 -1.95 21.83 10.47
CA HIS A 181 -2.10 22.76 9.35
C HIS A 181 -3.51 22.66 8.78
N ALA A 182 -4.14 23.80 8.51
CA ALA A 182 -5.50 23.90 7.95
C ALA A 182 -5.68 23.20 6.58
N ALA A 183 -4.58 22.81 5.92
CA ALA A 183 -4.61 22.21 4.59
C ALA A 183 -5.02 20.72 4.62
N TYR A 184 -4.90 20.07 5.78
CA TYR A 184 -5.20 18.65 5.95
C TYR A 184 -5.86 18.31 7.28
N SER A 185 -6.13 19.28 8.16
CA SER A 185 -6.77 19.05 9.46
C SER A 185 -8.06 18.23 9.32
N ARG A 186 -8.97 18.66 8.45
CA ARG A 186 -10.24 17.96 8.22
C ARG A 186 -10.06 16.52 7.73
N SER A 187 -9.19 16.28 6.75
CA SER A 187 -9.01 14.93 6.22
C SER A 187 -8.33 13.99 7.22
N VAL A 188 -7.45 14.53 8.07
CA VAL A 188 -6.87 13.80 9.18
C VAL A 188 -7.91 13.47 10.24
N GLU A 189 -8.76 14.43 10.65
CA GLU A 189 -9.87 14.21 11.58
C GLU A 189 -10.80 13.10 11.09
N GLU A 190 -11.21 13.15 9.81
CA GLU A 190 -12.03 12.11 9.19
C GLU A 190 -11.34 10.73 9.20
N THR A 191 -10.02 10.70 9.01
CA THR A 191 -9.24 9.46 9.05
C THR A 191 -9.10 8.90 10.47
N LEU A 192 -8.88 9.76 11.47
CA LEU A 192 -8.83 9.39 12.89
C LEU A 192 -10.16 8.84 13.37
N GLU A 193 -11.27 9.49 13.00
CA GLU A 193 -12.61 8.98 13.29
C GLU A 193 -12.84 7.60 12.65
N SER A 194 -12.39 7.41 11.41
CA SER A 194 -12.45 6.09 10.76
C SER A 194 -11.65 5.02 11.51
N ILE A 195 -10.48 5.36 12.07
CA ILE A 195 -9.66 4.44 12.88
C ILE A 195 -10.42 4.05 14.15
N ARG A 196 -11.03 5.02 14.85
CA ARG A 196 -11.84 4.77 16.06
C ARG A 196 -13.06 3.91 15.78
N ILE A 197 -13.78 4.19 14.70
CA ILE A 197 -14.92 3.37 14.27
C ILE A 197 -14.49 1.93 14.03
N LYS A 198 -13.36 1.70 13.34
CA LYS A 198 -12.82 0.34 13.14
C LYS A 198 -12.52 -0.35 14.46
N HIS A 199 -11.93 0.37 15.42
CA HIS A 199 -11.65 -0.16 16.75
C HIS A 199 -12.94 -0.61 17.46
N VAL A 200 -13.95 0.27 17.52
CA VAL A 200 -15.24 -0.01 18.18
C VAL A 200 -15.96 -1.18 17.52
N VAL A 201 -16.04 -1.19 16.17
CA VAL A 201 -16.68 -2.28 15.41
C VAL A 201 -15.97 -3.60 15.65
N ALA A 202 -14.64 -3.62 15.60
CA ALA A 202 -13.87 -4.83 15.86
C ALA A 202 -14.11 -5.36 17.28
N THR A 203 -14.07 -4.50 18.30
CA THR A 203 -14.30 -4.90 19.69
C THR A 203 -15.72 -5.44 19.91
N ARG A 204 -16.73 -4.81 19.28
CA ARG A 204 -18.14 -5.22 19.40
C ARG A 204 -18.43 -6.54 18.69
N ASP A 205 -17.95 -6.69 17.46
CA ASP A 205 -18.42 -7.74 16.54
C ASP A 205 -17.49 -8.97 16.49
N ALA A 206 -16.20 -8.83 16.81
CA ALA A 206 -15.25 -9.94 16.72
C ALA A 206 -15.65 -11.18 17.53
N PRO A 207 -16.19 -11.10 18.76
CA PRO A 207 -16.62 -12.28 19.50
C PRO A 207 -17.74 -13.06 18.79
N ARG A 208 -18.73 -12.35 18.25
CA ARG A 208 -19.87 -12.96 17.54
C ARG A 208 -19.44 -13.58 16.21
N LEU A 209 -18.57 -12.88 15.47
CA LEU A 209 -18.04 -13.40 14.22
C LEU A 209 -17.17 -14.64 14.44
N ARG A 210 -16.38 -14.67 15.52
CA ARG A 210 -15.60 -15.84 15.90
C ARG A 210 -16.51 -17.05 16.17
N GLN A 211 -17.55 -16.87 16.98
CA GLN A 211 -18.52 -17.94 17.27
C GLN A 211 -19.24 -18.46 16.01
N TRP A 212 -19.48 -17.62 15.01
CA TRP A 212 -20.15 -18.05 13.77
C TRP A 212 -19.21 -18.81 12.81
N LEU A 213 -17.91 -18.53 12.86
CA LEU A 213 -16.90 -19.16 12.01
C LEU A 213 -16.38 -20.50 12.55
N GLU A 214 -16.47 -20.70 13.87
CA GLU A 214 -16.17 -21.96 14.57
C GLU A 214 -17.33 -22.96 14.44
#